data_AF-A0A379F5I2-F1
#
_entry.id   AF-A0A379F5I2-F1
#
_cell.length_a   1.000
_cell.length_b   1.000
_cell.length_c   1.000
_cell.angle_alpha   90.00
_cell.angle_beta   90.00
_cell.angle_gamma   90.00
#
_symmetry.space_group_name_H-M   'P 1'
#
loop_
_entity.id
_entity.type
_entity.pdbx_description
1 polymer ?
#
loop_
_entity_poly.entity_id
_entity_poly.type
_entity_poly.pdbx_seq_one_letter_code
_entity_poly.pdbx_strand_id
1 'polypeptide(L)'
;MIISKGYNLYADIYFNYDYYIIVTISGCYIHFMDLKNGYNVLSKNITDDKLGHYSKISLSNSRKIESNSQEFNEMYNDKKYYSEWVKKIIKEYSYKNKIAHI
;
A
#
# COMPACT_ATOMS: atom_id res chain seq x y z
N MET A 1 -7.15 -6.86 15.89
CA MET A 1 -7.33 -8.32 16.02
C MET A 1 -7.22 -8.89 14.62
N ILE A 2 -6.15 -9.63 14.30
CA ILE A 2 -6.03 -10.30 13.00
C ILE A 2 -6.93 -11.52 13.06
N ILE A 3 -8.08 -11.44 12.40
CA ILE A 3 -8.95 -12.59 12.20
C ILE A 3 -8.21 -13.55 11.27
N SER A 4 -8.10 -14.83 11.61
CA SER A 4 -7.52 -15.84 10.72
C SER A 4 -8.35 -15.88 9.45
N LYS A 5 -7.83 -15.31 8.35
CA LYS A 5 -8.57 -15.18 7.09
C LYS A 5 -8.45 -16.42 6.19
N GLY A 6 -7.71 -17.45 6.61
CA GLY A 6 -7.44 -18.64 5.79
C GLY A 6 -6.51 -18.37 4.60
N TYR A 7 -5.86 -17.20 4.55
CA TYR A 7 -4.85 -16.83 3.56
C TYR A 7 -3.80 -15.90 4.18
N ASN A 8 -2.64 -15.81 3.52
CA ASN A 8 -1.55 -14.94 3.93
C ASN A 8 -1.91 -13.46 3.73
N LEU A 9 -1.53 -12.62 4.68
CA LEU A 9 -1.76 -11.19 4.66
C LEU A 9 -0.46 -10.47 4.32
N TYR A 10 -0.57 -9.44 3.49
CA TYR A 10 0.60 -8.72 2.97
C TYR A 10 0.44 -7.21 3.14
N ALA A 11 1.53 -6.56 3.47
CA ALA A 11 1.66 -5.11 3.50
C ALA A 11 3.13 -4.77 3.24
N ASP A 12 3.38 -3.68 2.52
CA ASP A 12 4.74 -3.17 2.30
C ASP A 12 4.92 -1.85 3.05
N ILE A 13 6.16 -1.60 3.46
CA ILE A 13 6.58 -0.35 4.08
C ILE A 13 7.75 0.22 3.28
N TYR A 14 7.60 1.45 2.82
CA TYR A 14 8.61 2.22 2.11
C TYR A 14 9.07 3.37 3.01
N PHE A 15 10.36 3.68 2.99
CA PHE A 15 10.94 4.82 3.70
C PHE A 15 11.90 5.54 2.77
N ASN A 16 11.72 6.85 2.62
CA ASN A 16 12.51 7.69 1.71
C ASN A 16 13.27 8.81 2.45
N TYR A 17 13.55 8.61 3.75
CA TYR A 17 14.17 9.60 4.65
C TYR A 17 13.29 10.78 5.10
N ASP A 18 12.15 11.03 4.45
CA ASP A 18 11.22 12.09 4.85
C ASP A 18 9.99 11.55 5.59
N TYR A 19 9.50 10.38 5.17
CA TYR A 19 8.37 9.70 5.81
C TYR A 19 8.37 8.19 5.49
N TYR A 20 7.50 7.48 6.19
CA TYR A 20 7.11 6.11 5.87
C TYR A 20 5.83 6.12 5.02
N ILE A 21 5.76 5.23 4.03
CA ILE A 21 4.50 4.85 3.38
C ILE A 21 4.24 3.39 3.69
N ILE A 22 3.10 3.09 4.31
CA ILE A 22 2.60 1.74 4.50
C ILE A 22 1.47 1.50 3.50
N VAL A 23 1.58 0.46 2.68
CA VAL A 23 0.55 0.09 1.70
C VAL A 23 0.00 -1.29 2.00
N THR A 24 -1.32 -1.44 1.85
CA THR A 24 -1.99 -2.74 1.86
C THR A 24 -1.65 -3.48 0.57
N ILE A 25 -1.32 -4.77 0.68
CA ILE A 25 -1.07 -5.63 -0.48
C ILE A 25 -2.15 -6.72 -0.52
N SER A 26 -2.78 -6.92 -1.68
CA SER A 26 -3.86 -7.91 -1.89
C SER A 26 -3.61 -8.74 -3.14
N GLY A 27 -4.18 -9.95 -3.22
CA GLY A 27 -4.02 -10.84 -4.37
C GLY A 27 -4.28 -12.30 -4.05
N CYS A 28 -3.92 -13.21 -4.96
CA CYS A 28 -4.04 -14.66 -4.73
C CYS A 28 -2.83 -15.48 -5.20
N TYR A 29 -2.01 -14.94 -6.11
CA TYR A 29 -0.73 -15.50 -6.59
C TYR A 29 0.23 -14.38 -6.97
N ILE A 30 -0.32 -13.40 -7.70
CA ILE A 30 0.30 -12.09 -7.93
C ILE A 30 -0.26 -11.15 -6.88
N HIS A 31 0.63 -10.37 -6.27
CA HIS A 31 0.32 -9.43 -5.20
C HIS A 31 0.40 -8.00 -5.73
N PHE A 32 -0.61 -7.19 -5.43
CA PHE A 32 -0.74 -5.82 -5.92
C PHE A 32 -0.85 -4.84 -4.77
N MET A 33 -0.40 -3.61 -4.99
CA MET A 33 -0.72 -2.49 -4.11
C MET A 33 -2.23 -2.21 -4.17
N ASP A 34 -2.93 -2.56 -3.09
CA ASP A 34 -4.37 -2.35 -2.95
C ASP A 34 -4.64 -0.97 -2.38
N LEU A 35 -4.35 0.05 -3.20
CA LEU A 35 -4.50 1.46 -2.82
C LEU A 35 -5.96 1.83 -2.52
N LYS A 36 -6.94 1.06 -3.02
CA LYS A 36 -8.36 1.20 -2.69
C LYS A 36 -8.65 0.82 -1.23
N ASN A 37 -7.96 -0.21 -0.70
CA ASN A 37 -8.06 -0.63 0.71
C ASN A 37 -7.06 0.10 1.63
N GLY A 38 -6.38 1.09 1.08
CA GLY A 38 -5.76 2.16 1.84
C GLY A 38 -4.24 2.04 1.97
N TYR A 39 -3.65 3.21 2.09
CA TYR A 39 -2.26 3.45 2.43
C TYR A 39 -2.19 4.49 3.54
N ASN A 40 -1.10 4.49 4.30
CA ASN A 40 -0.81 5.50 5.32
C ASN A 40 0.53 6.15 5.01
N VAL A 41 0.60 7.47 5.10
CA VAL A 41 1.87 8.21 5.08
C VAL A 41 2.13 8.75 6.47
N LEU A 42 3.28 8.41 7.03
CA LEU A 42 3.58 8.60 8.44
C LEU A 42 4.92 9.34 8.58
N SER A 43 5.00 10.30 9.50
CA SER A 43 6.23 11.06 9.74
C SER A 43 7.44 10.15 9.97
N LYS A 44 8.63 10.55 9.50
CA LYS A 44 9.89 9.88 9.84
C LYS A 44 10.19 9.79 11.34
N ASN A 45 9.56 10.64 12.15
CA ASN A 45 9.71 10.65 13.60
C ASN A 45 8.61 9.86 14.33
N ILE A 46 7.86 9.01 13.62
CA ILE A 46 6.84 8.15 14.22
C ILE A 46 7.50 7.17 15.21
N THR A 47 6.78 6.84 16.29
CA THR A 47 7.24 5.83 17.26
C THR A 47 7.02 4.42 16.72
N ASP A 48 7.84 3.47 17.18
CA ASP A 48 7.74 2.06 16.79
C ASP A 48 6.35 1.46 17.06
N ASP A 49 5.73 1.82 18.20
CA ASP A 49 4.38 1.39 18.55
C ASP A 49 3.34 1.84 17.52
N LYS A 50 3.42 3.09 17.08
CA LYS A 50 2.50 3.63 16.07
C LYS A 50 2.79 3.03 14.71
N LEU A 51 4.07 2.87 14.34
CA LEU A 51 4.46 2.22 13.09
C LEU A 51 3.88 0.80 13.04
N GLY A 52 4.10 0.00 14.08
CA GLY A 52 3.55 -1.36 14.19
C GLY A 52 2.03 -1.41 14.23
N HIS A 53 1.36 -0.41 14.84
CA HIS A 53 -0.09 -0.29 14.80
C HIS A 53 -0.62 -0.10 13.37
N TYR A 54 -0.05 0.83 12.60
CA TYR A 54 -0.47 1.06 11.22
C TYR A 54 -0.11 -0.11 10.30
N SER A 55 1.03 -0.78 10.52
CA SER A 55 1.36 -2.03 9.82
C SER A 55 0.31 -3.12 10.04
N LYS A 56 -0.17 -3.28 11.29
CA LYS A 56 -1.24 -4.23 11.61
C LYS A 56 -2.56 -3.87 10.94
N ILE A 57 -2.88 -2.58 10.80
CA ILE A 57 -4.07 -2.12 10.06
C ILE A 57 -3.95 -2.53 8.58
N SER A 58 -2.84 -2.19 7.91
CA SER A 58 -2.64 -2.55 6.51
C SER A 58 -2.66 -4.06 6.27
N LEU A 59 -2.04 -4.85 7.14
CA LEU A 59 -2.17 -6.31 7.10
C LEU A 59 -3.62 -6.78 7.26
N SER A 60 -4.37 -6.19 8.19
CA SER A 60 -5.78 -6.54 8.40
C SER A 60 -6.67 -6.19 7.20
N ASN A 61 -6.29 -5.17 6.44
CA ASN A 61 -6.96 -4.77 5.20
C ASN A 61 -6.58 -5.64 4.00
N SER A 62 -5.51 -6.42 4.07
CA SER A 62 -5.11 -7.34 3.00
C SER A 62 -6.22 -8.34 2.69
N ARG A 63 -6.46 -8.57 1.40
CA ARG A 63 -7.55 -9.41 0.89
C ARG A 63 -7.04 -10.43 -0.11
N LYS A 64 -7.68 -11.59 -0.13
CA LYS A 64 -7.61 -12.48 -1.28
C LYS A 64 -8.49 -11.92 -2.40
N ILE A 65 -7.94 -11.76 -3.59
CA ILE A 65 -8.67 -11.36 -4.80
C ILE A 65 -8.76 -12.58 -5.70
N GLU A 66 -9.96 -12.95 -6.13
CA GLU A 66 -10.14 -14.13 -6.99
C GLU A 66 -9.57 -13.87 -8.39
N SER A 67 -8.77 -14.81 -8.90
CA SER A 67 -7.99 -14.61 -10.14
C SER A 67 -8.83 -14.45 -11.40
N ASN A 68 -10.07 -14.93 -11.39
CA ASN A 68 -11.02 -14.79 -12.50
C ASN A 68 -11.90 -13.54 -12.38
N SER A 69 -11.71 -12.72 -11.34
CA SER A 69 -12.49 -11.50 -11.14
C SER A 69 -12.08 -10.40 -12.10
N GLN A 70 -13.03 -9.51 -12.43
CA GLN A 70 -12.73 -8.28 -13.15
C GLN A 70 -11.73 -7.41 -12.39
N GLU A 71 -11.83 -7.35 -11.06
CA GLU A 71 -10.90 -6.60 -10.21
C GLU A 71 -9.45 -7.06 -10.39
N PHE A 72 -9.21 -8.39 -10.41
CA PHE A 72 -7.88 -8.92 -10.67
C PHE A 72 -7.34 -8.50 -12.04
N ASN A 73 -8.16 -8.61 -13.08
CA ASN A 73 -7.78 -8.21 -14.44
C ASN A 73 -7.48 -6.71 -14.54
N GLU A 74 -8.25 -5.87 -13.87
CA GLU A 74 -8.01 -4.43 -13.79
C GLU A 74 -6.70 -4.13 -13.06
N MET A 75 -6.48 -4.71 -11.87
CA MET A 75 -5.24 -4.46 -11.12
C MET A 75 -3.99 -4.96 -11.86
N TYR A 76 -4.11 -6.04 -12.63
CA TYR A 76 -3.01 -6.59 -13.41
C TYR A 76 -2.69 -5.76 -14.66
N ASN A 77 -3.70 -5.29 -15.38
CA ASN A 77 -3.50 -4.60 -16.67
C ASN A 77 -3.47 -3.07 -16.54
N ASP A 78 -4.22 -2.50 -15.59
CA ASP A 78 -4.38 -1.04 -15.46
C ASP A 78 -3.36 -0.44 -14.49
N LYS A 79 -2.29 0.11 -15.08
CA LYS A 79 -1.23 0.83 -14.35
C LYS A 79 -1.62 2.27 -13.98
N LYS A 80 -2.82 2.74 -14.34
CA LYS A 80 -3.26 4.12 -14.11
C LYS A 80 -3.33 4.45 -12.63
N TYR A 81 -3.88 3.53 -11.81
CA TYR A 81 -4.02 3.73 -10.37
C TYR A 81 -2.69 4.04 -9.67
N TYR A 82 -1.64 3.28 -9.97
CA TYR A 82 -0.32 3.52 -9.39
C TYR A 82 0.26 4.86 -9.87
N SER A 83 0.14 5.17 -11.17
CA SER A 83 0.63 6.44 -11.74
C SER A 83 -0.06 7.66 -11.12
N GLU A 84 -1.37 7.61 -10.93
CA GLU A 84 -2.16 8.67 -10.31
C GLU A 84 -1.83 8.82 -8.81
N TRP A 85 -1.65 7.71 -8.10
CA TRP A 85 -1.23 7.74 -6.71
C TRP A 85 0.16 8.37 -6.54
N VAL A 86 1.15 8.00 -7.36
CA VAL A 86 2.49 8.62 -7.32
C VAL A 86 2.39 10.13 -7.56
N LYS A 87 1.59 10.58 -8.55
CA LYS A 87 1.37 12.01 -8.80
C LYS A 87 0.76 12.72 -7.60
N LYS A 88 -0.21 12.08 -6.92
CA LYS A 88 -0.83 12.61 -5.70
C LYS A 88 0.22 12.80 -4.60
N ILE A 89 1.03 11.78 -4.32
CA ILE A 89 2.05 11.84 -3.26
C ILE A 89 3.12 12.91 -3.57
N ILE A 90 3.63 12.94 -4.80
CA ILE A 90 4.61 13.97 -5.22
C ILE A 90 4.06 15.38 -4.99
N LYS A 91 2.79 15.62 -5.33
CA LYS A 91 2.14 16.91 -5.15
C LYS A 91 1.93 17.24 -3.67
N GLU A 92 1.43 16.28 -2.88
CA GLU A 92 1.10 16.44 -1.47
C GLU A 92 2.34 16.76 -0.61
N TYR A 93 3.47 16.13 -0.94
CA TYR A 93 4.74 16.31 -0.22
C TYR A 93 5.73 17.24 -0.94
N SER A 94 5.26 17.97 -1.96
CA SER A 94 6.02 18.99 -2.69
C SER A 94 7.35 18.51 -3.29
N TYR A 95 7.43 17.24 -3.69
CA TYR A 95 8.59 16.76 -4.45
C TYR A 95 8.57 17.31 -5.86
N LYS A 96 9.76 17.61 -6.39
CA LYS A 96 9.91 18.13 -7.75
C LYS A 96 9.54 17.09 -8.82
N ASN A 97 9.83 15.82 -8.57
CA ASN A 97 9.56 14.71 -9.49
C ASN A 97 9.58 13.36 -8.75
N LYS A 98 9.29 12.27 -9.46
CA LYS A 98 9.28 10.91 -8.90
C LYS A 98 10.65 10.44 -8.40
N ILE A 99 11.74 10.85 -9.06
CA ILE A 99 13.10 10.43 -8.68
C ILE A 99 13.47 11.02 -7.33
N ALA A 100 13.11 12.27 -7.07
CA ALA A 100 13.32 12.91 -5.77
C ALA A 100 12.48 12.30 -4.63
N HIS A 101 11.44 11.53 -4.98
CA HIS A 101 10.54 10.87 -4.03
C HIS A 101 10.98 9.44 -3.68
N ILE A 102 11.67 8.74 -4.61
CA ILE A 102 12.19 7.37 -4.42
C ILE A 102 13.47 7.44 -3.59
#